data_AF-A0A9E1TR51-F1
#
_entry.id   AF-A0A9E1TR51-F1
#
_cell.length_a   1.000
_cell.length_b   1.000
_cell.length_c   1.000
_cell.angle_alpha   90.00
_cell.angle_beta   90.00
_cell.angle_gamma   90.00
#
_symmetry.space_group_name_H-M   'P 1'
#
loop_
_entity.id
_entity.type
_entity.pdbx_description
1 polymer ?
#
loop_
_entity_poly.entity_id
_entity_poly.type
_entity_poly.pdbx_seq_one_letter_code
_entity_poly.pdbx_strand_id
1 'polypeptide(L)'
;MRICPKKGTAVLNLVAIAAMVWLYCLDKIAADPVAAMPGQPSSMQAPDSVEAKMPVDRLEAGINMSNIRLPAPPPVSAAMRLPQAAVSQPSANKQVLSELFPASEPALVPLVPKTAQEATARTMPMIAKPINVKPAKLNQVAVKPLMVSPAQRKPTALARLAAPAPPKIMKTPALRPITVPPPPQTRAPQKTALQDLDIRQANLLKGQRTLDMVANKGGLDMEIFWPDTERQSAYLYDVMTRCFGMRSAVLNRAGEMVSTAGKGEANHAGLSPLIRQLRQPASRGEADIIAKIVAQHHIRGAYTPVRIFTKSVDARLVDGIVQLTGKPIGPNSVLRADYVIDRGRVFVANITHDGVRAAGRVLLVDGGC
;
A
#
# COMPACT_ATOMS: atom_id res chain seq x y z
N MET A 1 17.76 -44.69 -45.43
CA MET A 1 16.41 -44.12 -45.19
C MET A 1 16.54 -42.84 -44.36
N ARG A 2 15.67 -41.84 -44.52
CA ARG A 2 15.57 -40.67 -43.63
C ARG A 2 14.17 -40.62 -43.04
N ILE A 3 14.05 -40.71 -41.71
CA ILE A 3 12.77 -40.63 -41.00
C ILE A 3 12.41 -39.16 -40.79
N CYS A 4 11.18 -38.75 -41.15
CA CYS A 4 10.76 -37.35 -41.09
C CYS A 4 10.21 -37.00 -39.69
N PRO A 5 10.83 -36.10 -38.91
CA PRO A 5 10.54 -35.93 -37.48
C PRO A 5 9.23 -35.22 -37.16
N LYS A 6 8.56 -34.60 -38.15
CA LYS A 6 7.43 -33.67 -37.94
C LYS A 6 6.11 -34.30 -37.43
N LYS A 7 6.04 -35.61 -37.20
CA LYS A 7 4.84 -36.29 -36.67
C LYS A 7 4.87 -36.62 -35.17
N GLY A 8 6.03 -36.56 -34.50
CA GLY A 8 6.15 -36.97 -33.09
C GLY A 8 5.54 -36.00 -32.08
N THR A 9 5.64 -34.70 -32.33
CA THR A 9 5.25 -33.64 -31.36
C THR A 9 3.74 -33.53 -31.14
N ALA A 10 2.92 -33.83 -32.16
CA ALA A 10 1.46 -33.78 -32.04
C ALA A 10 0.91 -34.83 -31.06
N VAL A 11 1.50 -36.02 -31.04
CA VAL A 11 1.09 -37.12 -30.15
C VAL A 11 1.43 -36.79 -28.70
N LEU A 12 2.61 -36.24 -28.45
CA LEU A 12 3.07 -35.88 -27.10
C LEU A 12 2.14 -34.85 -26.43
N ASN A 13 1.71 -33.82 -27.19
CA ASN A 13 0.80 -32.80 -26.69
C ASN A 13 -0.60 -33.37 -26.34
N LEU A 14 -1.12 -34.31 -27.14
CA LEU A 14 -2.41 -34.96 -26.85
C LEU A 14 -2.36 -35.79 -25.56
N VAL A 15 -1.26 -36.52 -25.31
CA VAL A 15 -1.07 -37.28 -24.07
C VAL A 15 -0.97 -36.35 -22.86
N ALA A 16 -0.25 -35.23 -22.98
CA ALA A 16 -0.16 -34.23 -21.90
C ALA A 16 -1.52 -33.59 -21.55
N ILE A 17 -2.34 -33.28 -22.56
CA ILE A 17 -3.69 -32.74 -22.35
C ILE A 17 -4.60 -33.79 -21.69
N ALA A 18 -4.55 -35.05 -22.14
CA ALA A 18 -5.34 -36.13 -21.56
C ALA A 18 -4.98 -36.37 -20.07
N ALA A 19 -3.68 -36.34 -19.72
CA ALA A 19 -3.23 -36.44 -18.34
C ALA A 19 -3.71 -35.27 -17.45
N MET A 20 -3.68 -34.04 -17.96
CA MET A 20 -4.20 -32.86 -17.27
C MET A 20 -5.71 -32.97 -16.99
N VAL A 21 -6.50 -33.44 -17.97
CA VAL A 21 -7.94 -33.66 -17.81
C VAL A 21 -8.21 -34.78 -16.79
N TRP A 22 -7.47 -35.90 -16.85
CA TRP A 22 -7.60 -36.99 -15.88
C TRP A 22 -7.36 -36.52 -14.44
N LEU A 23 -6.29 -35.76 -14.21
CA LEU A 23 -5.96 -35.21 -12.89
C LEU A 23 -7.06 -34.26 -12.37
N TYR A 24 -7.62 -33.42 -13.25
CA TYR A 24 -8.74 -32.53 -12.90
C TYR A 24 -10.03 -33.31 -12.53
N CYS A 25 -10.29 -34.43 -13.21
CA CYS A 25 -11.42 -35.31 -12.88
C CYS A 25 -11.24 -36.02 -11.52
N LEU A 26 -10.02 -36.43 -11.15
CA LEU A 26 -9.77 -37.04 -9.84
C LEU A 26 -9.99 -36.07 -8.68
N ASP A 27 -9.51 -34.82 -8.80
CA ASP A 27 -9.69 -33.77 -7.79
C ASP A 27 -11.19 -33.46 -7.55
N LYS A 28 -12.01 -33.56 -8.61
CA LYS A 28 -13.46 -33.40 -8.53
C LYS A 28 -14.19 -34.53 -7.80
N ILE A 29 -13.69 -35.76 -7.84
CA ILE A 29 -14.34 -36.93 -7.21
C ILE A 29 -14.11 -36.94 -5.68
N ALA A 30 -13.06 -36.28 -5.19
CA ALA A 30 -12.76 -36.19 -3.76
C ALA A 30 -13.62 -35.18 -2.97
N ALA A 31 -14.59 -34.52 -3.61
CA ALA A 31 -15.26 -33.32 -3.09
C ALA A 31 -16.68 -33.52 -2.54
N ASP A 32 -17.30 -34.70 -2.66
CA ASP A 32 -18.67 -34.98 -2.19
C ASP A 32 -18.68 -35.75 -0.86
N PRO A 33 -18.91 -35.09 0.29
CA PRO A 33 -19.02 -35.76 1.59
C PRO A 33 -20.39 -36.44 1.77
N VAL A 34 -20.40 -37.76 1.53
CA VAL A 34 -21.37 -38.78 2.02
C VAL A 34 -22.68 -38.24 2.59
N ALA A 35 -23.71 -38.16 1.75
CA ALA A 35 -25.09 -38.08 2.20
C ALA A 35 -25.66 -39.51 2.44
N ALA A 36 -26.38 -39.66 3.56
CA ALA A 36 -27.31 -40.74 3.95
C ALA A 36 -26.88 -41.64 5.14
N MET A 37 -27.66 -41.53 6.22
CA MET A 37 -28.11 -42.66 7.06
C MET A 37 -29.50 -42.29 7.64
N PRO A 38 -30.57 -43.05 7.35
CA PRO A 38 -31.91 -42.75 7.85
C PRO A 38 -32.32 -43.60 9.07
N GLY A 39 -33.01 -42.96 10.02
CA GLY A 39 -34.04 -43.61 10.83
C GLY A 39 -33.63 -44.27 12.16
N GLN A 40 -34.06 -43.66 13.26
CA GLN A 40 -34.54 -44.40 14.44
C GLN A 40 -35.65 -43.58 15.15
N PRO A 41 -36.80 -44.18 15.53
CA PRO A 41 -37.93 -43.47 16.14
C PRO A 41 -37.97 -43.56 17.68
N SER A 42 -38.97 -42.88 18.28
CA SER A 42 -39.21 -42.68 19.72
C SER A 42 -38.31 -41.62 20.37
N SER A 43 -38.73 -40.87 21.40
CA SER A 43 -39.95 -40.97 22.23
C SER A 43 -40.60 -39.59 22.48
N MET A 44 -41.81 -39.59 23.07
CA MET A 44 -42.54 -38.40 23.51
C MET A 44 -41.75 -37.56 24.54
N GLN A 45 -41.78 -36.24 24.39
CA GLN A 45 -42.17 -35.31 25.46
C GLN A 45 -42.40 -33.89 24.90
N ALA A 46 -43.54 -33.28 25.26
CA ALA A 46 -43.70 -31.83 25.24
C ALA A 46 -43.16 -31.27 26.58
N PRO A 47 -42.78 -29.98 26.64
CA PRO A 47 -43.81 -29.01 27.02
C PRO A 47 -43.71 -27.62 26.34
N ASP A 48 -44.77 -26.83 26.57
CA ASP A 48 -44.85 -25.36 26.64
C ASP A 48 -44.34 -24.49 25.48
N SER A 49 -45.31 -23.98 24.72
CA SER A 49 -45.17 -22.79 23.88
C SER A 49 -44.89 -21.54 24.73
N VAL A 50 -43.72 -20.92 24.54
CA VAL A 50 -43.48 -19.54 24.99
C VAL A 50 -43.41 -18.63 23.76
N GLU A 51 -44.40 -17.76 23.62
CA GLU A 51 -44.57 -16.88 22.44
C GLU A 51 -43.54 -15.73 22.44
N ALA A 52 -42.33 -16.02 21.95
CA ALA A 52 -41.22 -15.08 21.86
C ALA A 52 -41.42 -14.02 20.76
N LYS A 53 -42.32 -13.06 21.02
CA LYS A 53 -42.66 -11.91 20.17
C LYS A 53 -41.43 -11.01 19.91
N MET A 54 -40.70 -11.27 18.83
CA MET A 54 -39.54 -10.45 18.44
C MET A 54 -39.98 -9.05 17.96
N PRO A 55 -39.37 -7.96 18.43
CA PRO A 55 -39.64 -6.62 17.93
C PRO A 55 -38.89 -6.36 16.60
N VAL A 56 -39.63 -5.92 15.58
CA VAL A 56 -39.07 -5.54 14.27
C VAL A 56 -38.60 -4.08 14.34
N ASP A 57 -37.53 -3.83 15.11
CA ASP A 57 -37.02 -2.47 15.37
C ASP A 57 -35.49 -2.42 15.57
N ARG A 58 -34.72 -2.65 14.48
CA ARG A 58 -33.37 -2.07 14.27
C ARG A 58 -32.76 -2.42 12.91
N LEU A 59 -32.78 -1.49 11.97
CA LEU A 59 -31.85 -1.49 10.82
C LEU A 59 -31.45 -0.09 10.30
N GLU A 60 -31.63 0.95 11.12
CA GLU A 60 -30.97 2.24 10.92
C GLU A 60 -29.80 2.42 11.91
N ALA A 61 -28.68 1.79 11.60
CA ALA A 61 -27.39 2.04 12.24
C ALA A 61 -26.49 2.84 11.29
N GLY A 62 -26.83 4.11 11.08
CA GLY A 62 -26.06 5.01 10.22
C GLY A 62 -24.59 5.11 10.65
N ILE A 63 -23.67 5.06 9.69
CA ILE A 63 -22.23 5.14 9.96
C ILE A 63 -21.91 6.51 10.55
N ASN A 64 -21.65 6.55 11.85
CA ASN A 64 -21.32 7.77 12.58
C ASN A 64 -19.89 8.24 12.22
N MET A 65 -19.79 9.04 11.17
CA MET A 65 -18.54 9.67 10.73
C MET A 65 -18.06 10.70 11.76
N SER A 66 -17.33 10.20 12.76
CA SER A 66 -16.65 11.01 13.76
C SER A 66 -15.69 11.98 13.08
N ASN A 67 -15.97 13.28 13.15
CA ASN A 67 -15.17 14.32 12.50
C ASN A 67 -13.76 14.38 13.10
N ILE A 68 -12.79 13.76 12.42
CA ILE A 68 -11.37 13.87 12.74
C ILE A 68 -10.93 15.32 12.50
N ARG A 69 -10.88 16.11 13.59
CA ARG A 69 -10.22 17.42 13.59
C ARG A 69 -8.72 17.21 13.40
N LEU A 70 -8.26 17.31 12.15
CA LEU A 70 -6.85 17.47 11.85
C LEU A 70 -6.30 18.70 12.61
N PRO A 71 -5.11 18.62 13.21
CA PRO A 71 -4.48 19.80 13.81
C PRO A 71 -4.22 20.86 12.74
N ALA A 72 -4.27 22.13 13.15
CA ALA A 72 -3.98 23.24 12.23
C ALA A 72 -2.56 23.06 11.64
N PRO A 73 -2.37 23.26 10.32
CA PRO A 73 -1.06 23.12 9.70
C PRO A 73 -0.06 24.10 10.32
N PRO A 74 1.22 23.71 10.49
CA PRO A 74 2.23 24.61 11.04
C PRO A 74 2.36 25.86 10.15
N PRO A 75 2.61 27.04 10.74
CA PRO A 75 2.72 28.28 9.98
C PRO A 75 3.87 28.19 8.98
N VAL A 76 3.56 28.39 7.69
CA VAL A 76 4.53 28.35 6.60
C VAL A 76 5.58 29.44 6.82
N SER A 77 6.81 29.05 7.17
CA SER A 77 7.91 29.99 7.36
C SER A 77 8.23 30.71 6.04
N ALA A 78 8.11 32.04 6.06
CA ALA A 78 8.23 32.85 4.85
C ALA A 78 9.67 32.89 4.31
N ALA A 79 9.84 32.32 3.11
CA ALA A 79 10.85 32.66 2.11
C ALA A 79 12.27 33.04 2.62
N MET A 80 13.11 32.02 2.85
CA MET A 80 14.56 32.22 2.82
C MET A 80 14.97 32.66 1.41
N ARG A 81 15.33 33.94 1.23
CA ARG A 81 15.80 34.49 -0.05
C ARG A 81 17.15 33.86 -0.42
N LEU A 82 17.15 33.00 -1.44
CA LEU A 82 18.37 32.58 -2.12
C LEU A 82 18.96 33.76 -2.92
N PRO A 83 20.29 34.01 -2.86
CA PRO A 83 20.95 34.94 -3.76
C PRO A 83 20.83 34.51 -5.22
N GLN A 84 20.54 35.44 -6.12
CA GLN A 84 20.57 35.18 -7.56
C GLN A 84 22.05 35.12 -8.02
N ALA A 85 22.53 33.93 -8.35
CA ALA A 85 23.79 33.77 -9.06
C ALA A 85 23.66 34.26 -10.52
N ALA A 86 24.70 34.90 -11.05
CA ALA A 86 24.67 35.47 -12.39
C ALA A 86 24.64 34.39 -13.48
N VAL A 87 23.65 34.46 -14.37
CA VAL A 87 23.55 33.58 -15.54
C VAL A 87 24.59 33.99 -16.58
N SER A 88 25.67 33.22 -16.69
CA SER A 88 26.64 33.35 -17.78
C SER A 88 26.12 32.62 -19.02
N GLN A 89 26.14 33.27 -20.18
CA GLN A 89 25.67 32.70 -21.45
C GLN A 89 26.68 31.67 -22.00
N PRO A 90 26.25 30.47 -22.41
CA PRO A 90 27.07 29.61 -23.26
C PRO A 90 27.16 30.22 -24.67
N SER A 91 28.37 30.45 -25.17
CA SER A 91 28.58 30.94 -26.54
C SER A 91 28.20 29.87 -27.57
N ALA A 92 27.61 30.27 -28.69
CA ALA A 92 27.32 29.37 -29.79
C ALA A 92 28.61 29.04 -30.56
N ASN A 93 28.96 27.75 -30.65
CA ASN A 93 29.96 27.26 -31.60
C ASN A 93 29.32 26.27 -32.59
N LYS A 94 29.80 26.26 -33.83
CA LYS A 94 29.07 25.79 -35.00
C LYS A 94 29.93 24.88 -35.88
N GLN A 95 29.89 23.59 -35.58
CA GLN A 95 30.35 22.50 -36.45
C GLN A 95 29.15 21.55 -36.60
N VAL A 96 28.59 21.27 -37.79
CA VAL A 96 29.18 21.09 -39.13
C VAL A 96 30.15 19.91 -39.16
N LEU A 97 29.58 18.71 -39.20
CA LEU A 97 30.16 17.58 -39.90
C LEU A 97 29.02 16.87 -40.65
N SER A 98 29.24 16.54 -41.92
CA SER A 98 28.33 15.75 -42.74
C SER A 98 28.98 14.40 -43.01
N GLU A 99 28.21 13.31 -42.94
CA GLU A 99 28.37 12.07 -43.72
C GLU A 99 27.14 11.18 -43.40
N LEU A 100 26.28 10.86 -44.37
CA LEU A 100 26.40 9.76 -45.35
C LEU A 100 26.25 8.36 -44.75
N PHE A 101 25.02 7.84 -44.73
CA PHE A 101 24.71 6.43 -45.03
C PHE A 101 23.36 6.32 -45.75
N PRO A 102 23.15 5.30 -46.62
CA PRO A 102 22.12 5.33 -47.66
C PRO A 102 20.76 4.76 -47.24
N ALA A 103 19.74 5.03 -48.06
CA ALA A 103 18.45 4.36 -48.00
C ALA A 103 18.51 2.94 -48.60
N SER A 104 17.72 2.01 -48.05
CA SER A 104 17.42 0.71 -48.66
C SER A 104 15.96 0.33 -48.39
N GLU A 105 15.07 0.80 -49.26
CA GLU A 105 13.67 0.39 -49.33
C GLU A 105 13.54 -1.01 -49.96
N PRO A 106 12.55 -1.81 -49.55
CA PRO A 106 11.77 -2.52 -50.54
C PRO A 106 10.25 -2.37 -50.32
N ALA A 107 9.55 -1.96 -51.39
CA ALA A 107 8.09 -1.92 -51.47
C ALA A 107 7.49 -3.30 -51.83
N LEU A 108 6.17 -3.34 -52.11
CA LEU A 108 5.34 -4.51 -52.48
C LEU A 108 4.88 -5.35 -51.25
N VAL A 109 3.60 -5.71 -51.04
CA VAL A 109 2.34 -5.52 -51.82
C VAL A 109 1.17 -5.25 -50.85
N PRO A 110 0.23 -4.33 -51.15
CA PRO A 110 -1.06 -4.24 -50.46
C PRO A 110 -2.13 -5.13 -51.13
N LEU A 111 -2.88 -5.92 -50.33
CA LEU A 111 -4.04 -6.69 -50.81
C LEU A 111 -5.36 -6.09 -50.29
N VAL A 112 -6.34 -5.93 -51.18
CA VAL A 112 -7.66 -5.31 -50.92
C VAL A 112 -8.79 -6.20 -51.45
N PRO A 113 -9.77 -6.53 -50.60
CA PRO A 113 -11.21 -6.32 -50.92
C PRO A 113 -11.83 -5.35 -49.88
N LYS A 114 -12.81 -4.45 -50.13
CA LYS A 114 -13.96 -4.37 -51.07
C LYS A 114 -15.00 -5.47 -50.78
N THR A 115 -16.26 -5.26 -50.38
CA THR A 115 -17.17 -4.09 -50.16
C THR A 115 -18.05 -4.43 -48.92
N ALA A 116 -18.97 -3.66 -48.33
CA ALA A 116 -19.74 -2.42 -48.58
C ALA A 116 -19.95 -1.67 -47.22
N GLN A 117 -20.40 -0.42 -47.05
CA GLN A 117 -21.31 0.52 -47.76
C GLN A 117 -22.79 0.52 -47.32
N GLU A 118 -23.08 1.16 -46.18
CA GLU A 118 -24.22 2.08 -45.88
C GLU A 118 -23.71 3.03 -44.77
N ALA A 119 -23.91 4.37 -44.77
CA ALA A 119 -25.13 5.18 -44.83
C ALA A 119 -26.00 5.03 -43.55
N THR A 120 -26.44 6.06 -42.81
CA THR A 120 -26.23 7.53 -42.87
C THR A 120 -26.25 8.06 -41.42
N ALA A 121 -25.63 9.18 -41.06
CA ALA A 121 -26.31 10.48 -40.92
C ALA A 121 -25.31 11.61 -40.56
N ARG A 122 -25.66 12.86 -40.88
CA ARG A 122 -24.88 14.06 -40.51
C ARG A 122 -25.38 14.64 -39.19
N THR A 123 -24.47 15.02 -38.29
CA THR A 123 -24.75 15.98 -37.21
C THR A 123 -23.69 17.08 -37.26
N MET A 124 -24.12 18.34 -37.24
CA MET A 124 -23.24 19.49 -37.47
C MET A 124 -22.48 19.89 -36.19
N PRO A 125 -21.21 20.33 -36.29
CA PRO A 125 -20.51 20.94 -35.16
C PRO A 125 -21.13 22.32 -34.86
N MET A 126 -21.72 22.48 -33.68
CA MET A 126 -22.16 23.81 -33.24
C MET A 126 -20.95 24.68 -32.88
N ILE A 127 -20.72 25.72 -33.67
CA ILE A 127 -19.71 26.74 -33.38
C ILE A 127 -20.18 27.55 -32.16
N ALA A 128 -19.62 27.25 -30.99
CA ALA A 128 -19.86 28.02 -29.77
C ALA A 128 -19.23 29.41 -29.90
N LYS A 129 -20.04 30.46 -29.70
CA LYS A 129 -19.56 31.86 -29.71
C LYS A 129 -18.57 32.09 -28.55
N PRO A 130 -17.45 32.79 -28.76
CA PRO A 130 -16.56 33.18 -27.66
C PRO A 130 -17.28 34.18 -26.74
N ILE A 131 -17.47 33.81 -25.47
CA ILE A 131 -18.05 34.70 -24.46
C ILE A 131 -16.96 35.66 -23.98
N ASN A 132 -17.09 36.93 -24.35
CA ASN A 132 -16.18 37.99 -23.92
C ASN A 132 -16.43 38.38 -22.45
N VAL A 133 -15.84 37.63 -21.52
CA VAL A 133 -15.95 37.90 -20.08
C VAL A 133 -15.03 39.05 -19.69
N LYS A 134 -15.61 40.24 -19.58
CA LYS A 134 -14.95 41.46 -19.11
C LYS A 134 -14.38 41.25 -17.70
N PRO A 135 -13.06 41.47 -17.46
CA PRO A 135 -12.45 41.17 -16.16
C PRO A 135 -12.98 42.09 -15.06
N ALA A 136 -13.53 41.50 -14.00
CA ALA A 136 -13.96 42.24 -12.82
C ALA A 136 -12.76 42.78 -12.03
N LYS A 137 -12.82 44.05 -11.60
CA LYS A 137 -11.78 44.63 -10.74
C LYS A 137 -11.76 43.92 -9.39
N LEU A 138 -10.60 43.36 -9.02
CA LEU A 138 -10.37 42.84 -7.68
C LEU A 138 -10.15 44.03 -6.72
N ASN A 139 -11.11 44.31 -5.83
CA ASN A 139 -10.92 45.28 -4.77
C ASN A 139 -9.92 44.71 -3.74
N GLN A 140 -8.72 45.27 -3.69
CA GLN A 140 -7.74 44.94 -2.66
C GLN A 140 -8.16 45.55 -1.32
N VAL A 141 -8.70 44.72 -0.42
CA VAL A 141 -8.97 45.14 0.97
C VAL A 141 -7.63 45.21 1.71
N ALA A 142 -7.21 46.42 2.05
CA ALA A 142 -5.97 46.66 2.78
C ALA A 142 -6.11 46.23 4.26
N VAL A 143 -5.74 44.98 4.55
CA VAL A 143 -5.72 44.45 5.92
C VAL A 143 -4.56 45.07 6.69
N LYS A 144 -4.86 45.90 7.72
CA LYS A 144 -3.87 46.42 8.65
C LYS A 144 -3.16 45.27 9.38
N PRO A 145 -1.82 45.18 9.37
CA PRO A 145 -1.11 44.24 10.23
C PRO A 145 -1.30 44.62 11.71
N LEU A 146 -1.76 43.67 12.53
CA LEU A 146 -1.64 43.81 13.99
C LEU A 146 -0.18 43.53 14.37
N MET A 147 0.48 44.51 14.99
CA MET A 147 1.80 44.31 15.59
C MET A 147 1.65 43.49 16.88
N VAL A 148 2.05 42.22 16.84
CA VAL A 148 2.14 41.38 18.04
C VAL A 148 3.41 41.75 18.79
N SER A 149 3.25 42.33 19.99
CA SER A 149 4.38 42.75 20.83
C SER A 149 5.16 41.55 21.36
N PRO A 150 6.52 41.50 21.24
CA PRO A 150 7.31 40.39 21.76
C PRO A 150 7.38 40.40 23.29
N ALA A 151 6.63 39.51 23.94
CA ALA A 151 6.68 39.34 25.39
C ALA A 151 8.06 38.80 25.83
N GLN A 152 8.85 39.64 26.51
CA GLN A 152 10.17 39.27 27.04
C GLN A 152 10.06 38.12 28.05
N ARG A 153 10.60 36.95 27.72
CA ARG A 153 10.79 35.87 28.68
C ARG A 153 12.01 36.15 29.55
N LYS A 154 11.81 36.40 30.84
CA LYS A 154 12.91 36.46 31.82
C LYS A 154 13.68 35.13 31.84
N PRO A 155 15.03 35.14 31.88
CA PRO A 155 15.80 33.94 32.19
C PRO A 155 15.55 33.53 33.65
N THR A 156 15.03 32.33 33.87
CA THR A 156 14.97 31.73 35.21
C THR A 156 16.38 31.27 35.61
N ALA A 157 16.87 31.73 36.76
CA ALA A 157 18.22 31.42 37.22
C ALA A 157 18.39 29.93 37.57
N LEU A 158 19.54 29.36 37.22
CA LEU A 158 19.94 28.01 37.63
C LEU A 158 20.21 27.98 39.15
N ALA A 159 19.32 27.35 39.90
CA ALA A 159 19.55 27.06 41.31
C ALA A 159 20.69 26.03 41.45
N ARG A 160 21.84 26.45 42.00
CA ARG A 160 22.90 25.54 42.42
C ARG A 160 22.40 24.68 43.58
N LEU A 161 22.13 23.40 43.32
CA LEU A 161 22.03 22.40 44.39
C LEU A 161 23.42 22.20 45.02
N ALA A 162 23.45 22.09 46.35
CA ALA A 162 24.69 22.00 47.12
C ALA A 162 25.34 20.61 46.99
N ALA A 163 26.67 20.57 47.09
CA ALA A 163 27.41 19.31 47.14
C ALA A 163 27.19 18.60 48.50
N PRO A 164 27.01 17.27 48.53
CA PRO A 164 26.90 16.52 49.78
C PRO A 164 28.25 16.42 50.50
N ALA A 165 28.20 16.33 51.84
CA ALA A 165 29.37 16.22 52.69
C ALA A 165 30.08 14.84 52.55
N PRO A 166 31.40 14.76 52.81
CA PRO A 166 32.15 13.50 52.71
C PRO A 166 31.71 12.49 53.79
N PRO A 167 31.66 11.18 53.46
CA PRO A 167 31.28 10.14 54.41
C PRO A 167 32.36 9.92 55.48
N LYS A 168 31.94 9.68 56.73
CA LYS A 168 32.86 9.32 57.82
C LYS A 168 33.40 7.90 57.64
N ILE A 169 34.73 7.75 57.73
CA ILE A 169 35.40 6.45 57.68
C ILE A 169 35.12 5.69 58.99
N MET A 170 34.27 4.67 58.93
CA MET A 170 34.13 3.67 60.00
C MET A 170 35.15 2.54 59.79
N LYS A 171 35.78 2.07 60.87
CA LYS A 171 36.81 1.04 60.82
C LYS A 171 36.21 -0.33 60.50
N THR A 172 36.72 -0.98 59.47
CA THR A 172 36.25 -2.29 58.98
C THR A 172 36.61 -3.42 59.96
N PRO A 173 35.64 -4.22 60.45
CA PRO A 173 35.94 -5.48 61.13
C PRO A 173 36.54 -6.49 60.16
N ALA A 174 37.51 -7.30 60.60
CA ALA A 174 38.13 -8.34 59.78
C ALA A 174 37.13 -9.48 59.49
N LEU A 175 36.50 -9.45 58.32
CA LEU A 175 35.63 -10.53 57.84
C LEU A 175 36.46 -11.73 57.39
N ARG A 176 35.95 -12.94 57.68
CA ARG A 176 36.57 -14.22 57.30
C ARG A 176 36.55 -14.38 55.77
N PRO A 177 37.42 -15.23 55.18
CA PRO A 177 37.37 -15.55 53.76
C PRO A 177 36.02 -16.17 53.39
N ILE A 178 35.16 -15.37 52.75
CA ILE A 178 33.96 -15.87 52.09
C ILE A 178 34.41 -16.39 50.72
N THR A 179 34.17 -17.67 50.45
CA THR A 179 34.38 -18.25 49.12
C THR A 179 33.36 -17.65 48.16
N VAL A 180 33.72 -16.51 47.54
CA VAL A 180 32.84 -15.78 46.62
C VAL A 180 32.47 -16.69 45.46
N PRO A 181 31.17 -16.97 45.22
CA PRO A 181 30.75 -17.72 44.03
C PRO A 181 31.28 -17.02 42.78
N PRO A 182 31.74 -17.75 41.75
CA PRO A 182 32.27 -17.12 40.54
C PRO A 182 31.22 -16.15 39.97
N PRO A 183 31.62 -14.92 39.60
CA PRO A 183 30.67 -13.88 39.24
C PRO A 183 29.77 -14.38 38.10
N PRO A 184 28.44 -14.13 38.17
CA PRO A 184 27.50 -14.70 37.22
C PRO A 184 27.94 -14.32 35.81
N GLN A 185 28.29 -15.32 35.01
CA GLN A 185 28.87 -15.10 33.68
C GLN A 185 27.88 -14.28 32.84
N THR A 186 28.20 -13.00 32.64
CA THR A 186 27.43 -12.08 31.80
C THR A 186 27.50 -12.61 30.37
N ARG A 187 26.55 -13.49 30.02
CA ARG A 187 26.40 -14.03 28.68
C ARG A 187 26.33 -12.85 27.72
N ALA A 188 27.36 -12.69 26.90
CA ALA A 188 27.39 -11.64 25.90
C ALA A 188 26.07 -11.69 25.10
N PRO A 189 25.38 -10.56 24.89
CA PRO A 189 24.05 -10.56 24.30
C PRO A 189 24.13 -11.25 22.94
N GLN A 190 23.52 -12.44 22.85
CA GLN A 190 23.55 -13.22 21.62
C GLN A 190 22.90 -12.35 20.54
N LYS A 191 23.70 -12.00 19.53
CA LYS A 191 23.28 -11.17 18.41
C LYS A 191 22.35 -11.99 17.53
N THR A 192 21.09 -12.12 17.94
CA THR A 192 20.03 -12.81 17.22
C THR A 192 20.05 -12.32 15.78
N ALA A 193 20.28 -13.23 14.84
CA ALA A 193 20.24 -12.90 13.43
C ALA A 193 18.83 -12.39 13.09
N LEU A 194 18.75 -11.26 12.39
CA LEU A 194 17.47 -10.76 11.90
C LEU A 194 16.82 -11.83 11.02
N GLN A 195 15.59 -12.21 11.35
CA GLN A 195 14.85 -13.20 10.59
C GLN A 195 14.30 -12.57 9.30
N ASP A 196 14.79 -13.01 8.15
CA ASP A 196 14.21 -12.69 6.85
C ASP A 196 13.14 -13.75 6.53
N LEU A 197 11.87 -13.37 6.51
CA LEU A 197 10.73 -14.23 6.17
C LEU A 197 10.23 -13.90 4.75
N ASP A 198 10.20 -14.85 3.83
CA ASP A 198 9.64 -14.63 2.49
C ASP A 198 8.11 -14.54 2.56
N ILE A 199 7.51 -13.50 1.95
CA ILE A 199 6.05 -13.37 1.81
C ILE A 199 5.39 -14.58 1.11
N ARG A 200 6.15 -15.35 0.32
CA ARG A 200 5.74 -16.63 -0.28
C ARG A 200 5.55 -17.74 0.77
N GLN A 201 6.26 -17.69 1.91
CA GLN A 201 6.13 -18.61 3.05
C GLN A 201 4.96 -18.26 3.98
N ALA A 202 4.45 -17.02 3.94
CA ALA A 202 3.31 -16.60 4.75
C ALA A 202 1.98 -17.30 4.33
N ASN A 203 1.14 -17.65 5.30
CA ASN A 203 -0.07 -18.42 5.07
C ASN A 203 -1.23 -17.54 4.56
N LEU A 204 -1.47 -17.62 3.25
CA LEU A 204 -2.51 -16.87 2.54
C LEU A 204 -3.91 -17.02 3.18
N LEU A 205 -4.34 -18.23 3.53
CA LEU A 205 -5.69 -18.47 4.05
C LEU A 205 -5.87 -17.93 5.47
N LYS A 206 -4.84 -18.06 6.32
CA LYS A 206 -4.83 -17.47 7.67
C LYS A 206 -4.85 -15.94 7.59
N GLY A 207 -4.02 -15.35 6.73
CA GLY A 207 -4.01 -13.92 6.44
C GLY A 207 -5.33 -13.37 5.91
N GLN A 208 -6.00 -14.11 5.00
CA GLN A 208 -7.32 -13.73 4.47
C GLN A 208 -8.38 -13.71 5.58
N ARG A 209 -8.42 -14.73 6.45
CA ARG A 209 -9.31 -14.75 7.62
C ARG A 209 -9.05 -13.58 8.56
N THR A 210 -7.79 -13.17 8.75
CA THR A 210 -7.46 -11.97 9.54
C THR A 210 -7.95 -10.69 8.86
N LEU A 211 -7.74 -10.52 7.53
CA LEU A 211 -8.26 -9.38 6.78
C LEU A 211 -9.78 -9.27 6.88
N ASP A 212 -10.50 -10.37 6.65
CA ASP A 212 -11.97 -10.40 6.69
C ASP A 212 -12.49 -10.19 8.12
N MET A 213 -11.75 -10.63 9.14
CA MET A 213 -12.07 -10.37 10.54
C MET A 213 -11.88 -8.90 10.94
N VAL A 214 -10.78 -8.24 10.55
CA VAL A 214 -10.57 -6.82 10.89
C VAL A 214 -11.50 -5.91 10.10
N ALA A 215 -11.73 -6.18 8.80
CA ALA A 215 -12.62 -5.39 7.95
C ALA A 215 -14.05 -5.28 8.52
N ASN A 216 -14.54 -6.33 9.17
CA ASN A 216 -15.88 -6.39 9.74
C ASN A 216 -15.99 -5.96 11.22
N LYS A 217 -14.88 -5.70 11.94
CA LYS A 217 -14.90 -5.56 13.42
C LYS A 217 -14.18 -4.35 14.02
N GLY A 218 -13.68 -3.42 13.21
CA GLY A 218 -13.00 -2.20 13.69
C GLY A 218 -11.80 -1.75 12.84
N GLY A 219 -11.45 -2.50 11.80
CA GLY A 219 -10.32 -2.20 10.93
C GLY A 219 -8.96 -2.55 11.54
N LEU A 220 -7.92 -2.18 10.79
CA LEU A 220 -6.51 -2.33 11.11
C LEU A 220 -5.81 -1.02 10.71
N ASP A 221 -5.24 -0.29 11.66
CA ASP A 221 -4.46 0.91 11.37
C ASP A 221 -3.06 0.49 10.89
N MET A 222 -2.87 0.42 9.58
CA MET A 222 -1.60 0.06 8.95
C MET A 222 -1.00 1.22 8.16
N GLU A 223 0.10 1.78 8.67
CA GLU A 223 0.92 2.77 7.98
C GLU A 223 2.31 2.15 7.73
N ILE A 224 2.71 2.04 6.45
CA ILE A 224 4.03 1.54 6.05
C ILE A 224 4.74 2.67 5.31
N PHE A 225 5.84 3.15 5.88
CA PHE A 225 6.57 4.31 5.38
C PHE A 225 7.33 3.98 4.08
N TRP A 226 7.39 4.98 3.20
CA TRP A 226 8.06 4.88 1.91
C TRP A 226 9.46 5.50 2.00
N PRO A 227 10.44 5.02 1.20
CA PRO A 227 11.79 5.58 1.22
C PRO A 227 11.81 7.08 0.90
N ASP A 228 12.55 7.86 1.69
CA ASP A 228 12.58 9.33 1.60
C ASP A 228 13.08 9.87 0.25
N THR A 229 13.88 9.10 -0.49
CA THR A 229 14.44 9.54 -1.78
C THR A 229 13.50 9.24 -2.94
N GLU A 230 13.25 10.22 -3.83
CA GLU A 230 12.40 10.07 -5.02
C GLU A 230 12.80 8.86 -5.87
N ARG A 231 14.11 8.58 -6.01
CA ARG A 231 14.61 7.41 -6.75
C ARG A 231 14.18 6.08 -6.13
N GLN A 232 14.27 5.94 -4.81
CA GLN A 232 13.88 4.71 -4.11
C GLN A 232 12.36 4.57 -4.05
N SER A 233 11.62 5.66 -3.82
CA SER A 233 10.15 5.66 -3.88
C SER A 233 9.63 5.34 -5.29
N ALA A 234 10.26 5.86 -6.35
CA ALA A 234 9.91 5.52 -7.73
C ALA A 234 10.17 4.03 -8.07
N TYR A 235 11.34 3.50 -7.67
CA TYR A 235 11.65 2.07 -7.80
C TYR A 235 10.65 1.20 -7.04
N LEU A 236 10.33 1.57 -5.80
CA LEU A 236 9.35 0.85 -4.98
C LEU A 236 7.95 0.88 -5.62
N TYR A 237 7.52 2.01 -6.18
CA TYR A 237 6.25 2.12 -6.89
C TYR A 237 6.16 1.16 -8.08
N ASP A 238 7.21 1.14 -8.90
CA ASP A 238 7.32 0.27 -10.07
C ASP A 238 7.34 -1.22 -9.69
N VAL A 239 8.11 -1.61 -8.66
CA VAL A 239 8.11 -2.98 -8.13
C VAL A 239 6.74 -3.38 -7.56
N MET A 240 6.08 -2.48 -6.82
CA MET A 240 4.78 -2.76 -6.19
C MET A 240 3.64 -2.87 -7.21
N THR A 241 3.65 -2.03 -8.25
CA THR A 241 2.68 -2.13 -9.36
C THR A 241 2.91 -3.41 -10.17
N ARG A 242 4.16 -3.71 -10.58
CA ARG A 242 4.48 -4.86 -11.43
C ARG A 242 4.42 -6.21 -10.72
N CYS A 243 5.06 -6.39 -9.56
CA CYS A 243 5.13 -7.71 -8.90
C CYS A 243 3.91 -8.04 -8.04
N PHE A 244 3.20 -7.03 -7.50
CA PHE A 244 2.13 -7.24 -6.49
C PHE A 244 0.74 -6.78 -6.91
N GLY A 245 0.60 -6.23 -8.12
CA GLY A 245 -0.67 -5.72 -8.62
C GLY A 245 -1.19 -4.53 -7.83
N MET A 246 -0.31 -3.74 -7.19
CA MET A 246 -0.70 -2.48 -6.58
C MET A 246 -1.27 -1.55 -7.66
N ARG A 247 -2.35 -0.83 -7.34
CA ARG A 247 -2.97 0.16 -8.22
C ARG A 247 -3.04 1.50 -7.51
N SER A 248 -2.74 2.58 -8.23
CA SER A 248 -3.10 3.93 -7.80
C SER A 248 -4.57 4.20 -8.15
N ALA A 249 -5.27 4.84 -7.23
CA ALA A 249 -6.68 5.19 -7.31
C ALA A 249 -6.92 6.53 -6.60
N VAL A 250 -8.13 7.06 -6.69
CA VAL A 250 -8.57 8.21 -5.88
C VAL A 250 -9.91 7.89 -5.22
N LEU A 251 -10.08 8.33 -3.98
CA LEU A 251 -11.38 8.47 -3.34
C LEU A 251 -11.95 9.84 -3.70
N ASN A 252 -13.17 9.89 -4.23
CA ASN A 252 -13.86 11.15 -4.48
C ASN A 252 -14.68 11.61 -3.25
N ARG A 253 -15.38 12.75 -3.37
CA ARG A 253 -16.18 13.34 -2.28
C ARG A 253 -17.32 12.45 -1.76
N ALA A 254 -17.78 11.48 -2.54
CA ALA A 254 -18.81 10.52 -2.12
C ALA A 254 -18.21 9.24 -1.50
N GLY A 255 -16.88 9.18 -1.32
CA GLY A 255 -16.17 7.98 -0.88
C GLY A 255 -15.99 6.91 -1.96
N GLU A 256 -16.46 7.14 -3.20
CA GLU A 256 -16.25 6.20 -4.29
C GLU A 256 -14.75 6.08 -4.62
N MET A 257 -14.23 4.86 -4.62
CA MET A 257 -12.90 4.57 -5.16
C MET A 257 -12.95 4.45 -6.69
N VAL A 258 -12.13 5.25 -7.35
CA VAL A 258 -12.00 5.33 -8.81
C VAL A 258 -10.57 5.01 -9.22
N SER A 259 -10.40 4.15 -10.22
CA SER A 259 -9.09 3.75 -10.77
C SER A 259 -9.08 3.87 -12.30
N THR A 260 -7.94 3.60 -12.94
CA THR A 260 -7.85 3.53 -14.42
C THR A 260 -8.73 2.44 -15.04
N ALA A 261 -9.16 1.44 -14.26
CA ALA A 261 -10.10 0.40 -14.68
C ALA A 261 -11.58 0.83 -14.52
N GLY A 262 -11.87 1.97 -13.87
CA GLY A 262 -13.22 2.49 -13.69
C GLY A 262 -13.65 2.66 -12.23
N LYS A 263 -14.97 2.62 -12.02
CA LYS A 263 -15.66 2.83 -10.74
C LYS A 263 -16.34 1.56 -10.22
N GLY A 264 -16.63 1.52 -8.92
CA GLY A 264 -17.56 0.55 -8.33
C GLY A 264 -16.95 -0.83 -8.05
N GLU A 265 -17.64 -1.59 -7.18
CA GLU A 265 -17.15 -2.80 -6.52
C GLU A 265 -16.67 -3.90 -7.49
N ALA A 266 -17.36 -4.12 -8.61
CA ALA A 266 -16.97 -5.12 -9.61
C ALA A 266 -15.55 -4.88 -10.20
N ASN A 267 -15.13 -3.61 -10.34
CA ASN A 267 -13.78 -3.26 -10.80
C ASN A 267 -12.71 -3.40 -9.70
N HIS A 268 -13.15 -3.60 -8.46
CA HIS A 268 -12.32 -3.75 -7.26
C HIS A 268 -12.35 -5.19 -6.69
N ALA A 269 -13.02 -6.13 -7.38
CA ALA A 269 -13.04 -7.54 -7.00
C ALA A 269 -11.60 -8.11 -6.90
N GLY A 270 -11.30 -8.79 -5.79
CA GLY A 270 -9.96 -9.31 -5.50
C GLY A 270 -8.94 -8.29 -4.97
N LEU A 271 -9.31 -7.00 -4.84
CA LEU A 271 -8.51 -6.02 -4.14
C LEU A 271 -8.67 -6.15 -2.61
N SER A 272 -7.69 -5.62 -1.87
CA SER A 272 -7.65 -5.63 -0.41
C SER A 272 -8.52 -4.52 0.20
N PRO A 273 -9.19 -4.74 1.34
CA PRO A 273 -9.86 -3.67 2.08
C PRO A 273 -8.89 -2.62 2.67
N LEU A 274 -7.58 -2.88 2.70
CA LEU A 274 -6.58 -1.97 3.29
C LEU A 274 -6.15 -0.88 2.30
N ILE A 275 -7.03 0.12 2.14
CA ILE A 275 -6.78 1.34 1.35
C ILE A 275 -5.71 2.20 2.03
N ARG A 276 -4.61 2.47 1.31
CA ARG A 276 -3.48 3.28 1.82
C ARG A 276 -3.56 4.69 1.28
N GLN A 277 -3.77 5.69 2.14
CA GLN A 277 -3.83 7.10 1.75
C GLN A 277 -2.44 7.67 1.44
N LEU A 278 -2.36 8.56 0.44
CA LEU A 278 -1.11 9.19 0.03
C LEU A 278 -1.03 10.62 0.56
N ARG A 279 0.08 10.94 1.26
CA ARG A 279 0.49 12.34 1.49
C ARG A 279 1.06 12.98 0.21
N GLN A 280 1.76 12.19 -0.59
CA GLN A 280 2.29 12.58 -1.91
C GLN A 280 2.48 11.35 -2.83
N PRO A 281 2.49 11.52 -4.16
CA PRO A 281 2.93 10.50 -5.11
C PRO A 281 4.39 10.10 -4.87
N ALA A 282 4.74 8.85 -5.16
CA ALA A 282 6.08 8.29 -5.02
C ALA A 282 7.01 8.66 -6.19
N SER A 283 6.44 9.12 -7.30
CA SER A 283 7.15 9.57 -8.50
C SER A 283 6.25 10.46 -9.35
N ARG A 284 6.83 11.13 -10.34
CA ARG A 284 6.06 11.85 -11.38
C ARG A 284 5.11 10.93 -12.13
N GLY A 285 5.55 9.73 -12.50
CA GLY A 285 4.70 8.76 -13.21
C GLY A 285 3.46 8.32 -12.42
N GLU A 286 3.54 8.23 -11.08
CA GLU A 286 2.34 8.02 -10.26
C GLU A 286 1.44 9.27 -10.25
N ALA A 287 2.01 10.47 -10.17
CA ALA A 287 1.24 11.72 -10.26
C ALA A 287 0.49 11.84 -11.59
N ASP A 288 1.14 11.46 -12.71
CA ASP A 288 0.55 11.42 -14.04
C ASP A 288 -0.60 10.39 -14.13
N ILE A 289 -0.45 9.22 -13.51
CA ILE A 289 -1.53 8.20 -13.40
C ILE A 289 -2.72 8.75 -12.59
N ILE A 290 -2.47 9.40 -11.45
CA ILE A 290 -3.51 10.02 -10.62
C ILE A 290 -4.23 11.13 -11.40
N ALA A 291 -3.49 12.01 -12.08
CA ALA A 291 -4.05 13.06 -12.93
C ALA A 291 -4.90 12.49 -14.07
N LYS A 292 -4.45 11.40 -14.71
CA LYS A 292 -5.20 10.68 -15.74
C LYS A 292 -6.53 10.14 -15.20
N ILE A 293 -6.55 9.52 -14.01
CA ILE A 293 -7.79 9.01 -13.39
C ILE A 293 -8.78 10.16 -13.13
N VAL A 294 -8.29 11.26 -12.55
CA VAL A 294 -9.09 12.47 -12.25
C VAL A 294 -9.70 13.07 -13.52
N ALA A 295 -8.90 13.19 -14.60
CA ALA A 295 -9.37 13.70 -15.89
C ALA A 295 -10.37 12.74 -16.57
N GLN A 296 -10.01 11.47 -16.73
CA GLN A 296 -10.82 10.44 -17.40
C GLN A 296 -12.21 10.30 -16.76
N HIS A 297 -12.28 10.31 -15.43
CA HIS A 297 -13.53 10.19 -14.68
C HIS A 297 -14.14 11.53 -14.25
N HIS A 298 -13.66 12.65 -14.80
CA HIS A 298 -14.20 14.00 -14.63
C HIS A 298 -14.41 14.39 -13.15
N ILE A 299 -13.47 14.02 -12.28
CA ILE A 299 -13.61 14.15 -10.83
C ILE A 299 -13.45 15.62 -10.42
N ARG A 300 -14.53 16.21 -9.89
CA ARG A 300 -14.59 17.64 -9.54
C ARG A 300 -14.39 17.88 -8.04
N GLY A 301 -13.56 18.88 -7.71
CA GLY A 301 -13.28 19.29 -6.34
C GLY A 301 -12.21 18.42 -5.66
N ALA A 302 -12.21 18.42 -4.33
CA ALA A 302 -11.24 17.65 -3.54
C ALA A 302 -11.41 16.13 -3.72
N TYR A 303 -10.28 15.42 -3.79
CA TYR A 303 -10.17 13.97 -3.84
C TYR A 303 -8.96 13.52 -3.00
N THR A 304 -8.95 12.29 -2.51
CA THR A 304 -7.83 11.71 -1.77
C THR A 304 -7.13 10.66 -2.63
N PRO A 305 -5.85 10.85 -3.01
CA PRO A 305 -5.10 9.80 -3.71
C PRO A 305 -4.82 8.61 -2.79
N VAL A 306 -4.99 7.40 -3.31
CA VAL A 306 -4.84 6.14 -2.58
C VAL A 306 -4.07 5.09 -3.38
N ARG A 307 -3.34 4.21 -2.70
CA ARG A 307 -2.80 2.96 -3.25
C ARG A 307 -3.60 1.79 -2.66
N ILE A 308 -3.91 0.81 -3.50
CA ILE A 308 -4.61 -0.41 -3.12
C ILE A 308 -3.87 -1.62 -3.69
N PHE A 309 -3.80 -2.70 -2.91
CA PHE A 309 -3.12 -3.95 -3.25
C PHE A 309 -4.15 -5.07 -3.52
N THR A 310 -3.69 -6.20 -4.06
CA THR A 310 -4.52 -7.42 -4.15
C THR A 310 -4.75 -8.02 -2.75
N LYS A 311 -5.93 -8.60 -2.51
CA LYS A 311 -6.27 -9.24 -1.21
C LYS A 311 -5.28 -10.35 -0.84
N SER A 312 -4.68 -11.01 -1.83
CA SER A 312 -3.66 -12.04 -1.63
C SER A 312 -2.32 -11.53 -1.10
N VAL A 313 -1.89 -10.33 -1.52
CA VAL A 313 -0.63 -9.75 -1.05
C VAL A 313 -0.78 -9.25 0.38
N ASP A 314 -1.86 -8.52 0.67
CA ASP A 314 -2.10 -8.01 2.02
C ASP A 314 -2.36 -9.12 3.03
N ALA A 315 -3.03 -10.21 2.62
CA ALA A 315 -3.20 -11.39 3.46
C ALA A 315 -1.84 -12.01 3.85
N ARG A 316 -0.95 -12.22 2.87
CA ARG A 316 0.39 -12.77 3.12
C ARG A 316 1.25 -11.82 3.97
N LEU A 317 1.15 -10.51 3.74
CA LEU A 317 1.84 -9.51 4.56
C LEU A 317 1.35 -9.54 6.02
N VAL A 318 0.04 -9.58 6.24
CA VAL A 318 -0.59 -9.67 7.57
C VAL A 318 -0.18 -10.95 8.30
N ASP A 319 -0.23 -12.13 7.64
CA ASP A 319 0.20 -13.38 8.28
C ASP A 319 1.71 -13.40 8.56
N GLY A 320 2.53 -12.91 7.63
CA GLY A 320 3.98 -12.82 7.81
C GLY A 320 4.37 -11.91 8.98
N ILE A 321 3.63 -10.82 9.21
CA ILE A 321 3.82 -9.96 10.38
C ILE A 321 3.38 -10.69 11.67
N VAL A 322 2.26 -11.42 11.67
CA VAL A 322 1.86 -12.27 12.81
C VAL A 322 2.91 -13.33 13.13
N GLN A 323 3.59 -13.90 12.12
CA GLN A 323 4.70 -14.84 12.33
C GLN A 323 5.93 -14.15 12.97
N LEU A 324 6.32 -12.97 12.49
CA LEU A 324 7.50 -12.25 12.98
C LEU A 324 7.32 -11.52 14.33
N THR A 325 6.08 -11.26 14.76
CA THR A 325 5.75 -10.67 16.07
C THR A 325 5.29 -11.70 17.09
N GLY A 326 4.88 -12.90 16.65
CA GLY A 326 4.22 -13.91 17.48
C GLY A 326 2.83 -13.50 17.98
N LYS A 327 2.32 -12.32 17.60
CA LYS A 327 1.06 -11.75 18.11
C LYS A 327 -0.02 -11.77 17.02
N PRO A 328 -1.25 -12.27 17.30
CA PRO A 328 -2.34 -12.19 16.35
C PRO A 328 -2.78 -10.74 16.15
N ILE A 329 -2.89 -10.31 14.88
CA ILE A 329 -3.51 -9.03 14.53
C ILE A 329 -5.02 -9.14 14.76
N GLY A 330 -5.58 -8.19 15.52
CA GLY A 330 -7.00 -8.11 15.87
C GLY A 330 -7.64 -6.79 15.40
N PRO A 331 -8.94 -6.60 15.68
CA PRO A 331 -9.62 -5.36 15.33
C PRO A 331 -9.07 -4.20 16.15
N ASN A 332 -8.86 -3.04 15.53
CA ASN A 332 -8.20 -1.88 16.10
C ASN A 332 -6.71 -2.08 16.46
N SER A 333 -6.06 -3.16 15.99
CA SER A 333 -4.59 -3.25 16.06
C SER A 333 -3.94 -2.12 15.23
N VAL A 334 -2.78 -1.67 15.68
CA VAL A 334 -1.94 -0.64 15.07
C VAL A 334 -0.64 -1.28 14.59
N LEU A 335 -0.31 -1.06 13.32
CA LEU A 335 0.83 -1.63 12.63
C LEU A 335 1.63 -0.49 11.99
N ARG A 336 2.93 -0.41 12.31
CA ARG A 336 3.88 0.54 11.74
C ARG A 336 5.14 -0.17 11.26
N ALA A 337 5.57 0.09 10.04
CA ALA A 337 6.75 -0.53 9.42
C ALA A 337 7.34 0.37 8.32
N ASP A 338 8.54 0.03 7.83
CA ASP A 338 9.21 0.75 6.73
C ASP A 338 9.39 -0.17 5.52
N TYR A 339 9.18 0.35 4.30
CA TYR A 339 9.69 -0.31 3.10
C TYR A 339 11.19 -0.02 2.94
N VAL A 340 12.01 -1.07 2.97
CA VAL A 340 13.47 -0.98 2.88
C VAL A 340 13.97 -1.69 1.62
N ILE A 341 14.83 -1.00 0.85
CA ILE A 341 15.48 -1.56 -0.34
C ILE A 341 16.95 -1.84 -0.01
N ASP A 342 17.35 -3.11 -0.14
CA ASP A 342 18.69 -3.60 0.18
C ASP A 342 19.19 -4.48 -0.98
N ARG A 343 20.18 -3.98 -1.73
CA ARG A 343 20.77 -4.62 -2.92
C ARG A 343 19.73 -4.99 -3.99
N GLY A 344 18.77 -4.10 -4.24
CA GLY A 344 17.65 -4.29 -5.18
C GLY A 344 16.48 -5.10 -4.61
N ARG A 345 16.71 -5.88 -3.54
CA ARG A 345 15.67 -6.61 -2.83
C ARG A 345 14.77 -5.65 -2.04
N VAL A 346 13.50 -5.98 -1.91
CA VAL A 346 12.51 -5.14 -1.22
C VAL A 346 11.99 -5.88 0.02
N PHE A 347 12.01 -5.20 1.15
CA PHE A 347 11.57 -5.70 2.45
C PHE A 347 10.53 -4.79 3.10
N VAL A 348 9.70 -5.37 3.98
CA VAL A 348 9.01 -4.64 5.06
C VAL A 348 9.80 -4.87 6.34
N ALA A 349 10.40 -3.83 6.89
CA ALA A 349 11.29 -3.87 8.04
C ALA A 349 10.83 -2.91 9.15
N ASN A 350 11.55 -2.88 10.29
CA ASN A 350 11.21 -2.08 11.47
C ASN A 350 9.77 -2.26 11.98
N ILE A 351 9.19 -3.43 11.68
CA ILE A 351 7.80 -3.76 11.99
C ILE A 351 7.56 -3.65 13.50
N THR A 352 6.52 -2.89 13.85
CA THR A 352 5.93 -2.83 15.18
C THR A 352 4.43 -3.08 15.07
N HIS A 353 3.90 -3.86 16.00
CA HIS A 353 2.50 -4.25 16.08
C HIS A 353 2.02 -4.04 17.51
N ASP A 354 1.11 -3.11 17.73
CA ASP A 354 0.62 -2.67 19.04
C ASP A 354 1.77 -2.36 20.02
N GLY A 355 2.83 -1.71 19.52
CA GLY A 355 4.07 -1.39 20.26
C GLY A 355 5.11 -2.51 20.35
N VAL A 356 4.76 -3.76 20.02
CA VAL A 356 5.71 -4.89 20.01
C VAL A 356 6.53 -4.87 18.72
N ARG A 357 7.87 -4.78 18.83
CA ARG A 357 8.78 -4.83 17.67
C ARG A 357 9.03 -6.28 17.24
N ALA A 358 8.95 -6.53 15.94
CA ALA A 358 9.26 -7.82 15.34
C ALA A 358 10.77 -8.15 15.40
N ALA A 359 11.11 -9.44 15.43
CA ALA A 359 12.50 -9.93 15.44
C ALA A 359 13.14 -10.03 14.04
N GLY A 360 12.54 -9.42 13.01
CA GLY A 360 12.90 -9.65 11.62
C GLY A 360 12.24 -8.70 10.63
N ARG A 361 12.26 -9.08 9.35
CA ARG A 361 11.69 -8.34 8.22
C ARG A 361 11.04 -9.29 7.22
N VAL A 362 9.95 -8.87 6.58
CA VAL A 362 9.32 -9.64 5.50
C VAL A 362 10.01 -9.31 4.18
N LEU A 363 10.66 -10.29 3.56
CA LEU A 363 11.15 -10.21 2.18
C LEU A 363 9.96 -10.25 1.22
N LEU A 364 9.86 -9.25 0.35
CA LEU A 364 8.84 -9.18 -0.69
C LEU A 364 9.39 -9.64 -2.05
N VAL A 365 10.53 -9.08 -2.45
CA VAL A 365 11.15 -9.27 -3.78
C VAL A 365 12.63 -9.51 -3.62
N ASP A 366 13.13 -10.60 -4.22
CA ASP A 366 14.55 -10.95 -4.26
C ASP A 366 15.11 -10.76 -5.67
N GLY A 367 15.22 -9.49 -6.10
CA GLY A 367 15.78 -9.11 -7.40
C GLY A 367 14.88 -9.26 -8.64
N GLY A 368 13.70 -9.89 -8.53
CA GLY A 368 12.74 -10.03 -9.64
C GLY A 368 11.32 -10.38 -9.20
N CYS A 369 10.35 -10.19 -10.12
CA CYS A 369 8.99 -10.74 -9.98
C CYS A 369 9.00 -12.22 -10.42
#